data_AF-A0A6B3IDD2-F1
#
_entry.id   AF-A0A6B3IDD2-F1
#
_cell.length_a   1.000
_cell.length_b   1.000
_cell.length_c   1.000
_cell.angle_alpha   90.00
_cell.angle_beta   90.00
_cell.angle_gamma   90.00
#
_symmetry.space_group_name_H-M   'P 1'
#
loop_
_entity.id
_entity.type
_entity.pdbx_description
1 polymer ?
#
loop_
_entity_poly.entity_id
_entity_poly.type
_entity_poly.pdbx_seq_one_letter_code
_entity_poly.pdbx_strand_id
1 'polypeptide(L)'
;MSDELVKTHIRKWLAANDAVQTSFRTKVRDLEASGLLIVDGGQIGSYDKDNRADWEIRDWRTGKVLASGHSTFDGMNEVLAQVDPDQRFRFLDRLSEETELPDLGATDGLPE
;
A
#
# COMPACT_ATOMS: atom_id res chain seq x y z
N MET A 1 1.81 4.95 -36.35
CA MET A 1 2.57 5.08 -35.10
C MET A 1 3.83 4.23 -35.25
N SER A 2 5.04 4.79 -35.11
CA SER A 2 6.26 4.00 -35.34
C SER A 2 6.54 3.09 -34.14
N ASP A 3 6.94 1.85 -34.40
CA ASP A 3 7.31 0.85 -33.39
C ASP A 3 8.40 1.38 -32.41
N GLU A 4 9.29 2.24 -32.91
CA GLU A 4 10.33 2.89 -32.10
C GLU A 4 9.81 3.96 -31.14
N LEU A 5 8.75 4.69 -31.50
CA LEU A 5 8.10 5.64 -30.59
C LEU A 5 7.43 4.91 -29.41
N VAL A 6 6.75 3.80 -29.70
CA VAL A 6 6.12 2.96 -28.67
C VAL A 6 7.18 2.36 -27.73
N LYS A 7 8.26 1.80 -28.27
CA LYS A 7 9.38 1.29 -27.46
C LYS A 7 10.01 2.38 -26.58
N THR A 8 10.15 3.60 -27.11
CA THR A 8 10.70 4.73 -26.36
C THR A 8 9.80 5.12 -25.19
N HIS A 9 8.50 5.19 -25.42
CA HIS A 9 7.52 5.46 -24.37
C HIS A 9 7.51 4.37 -23.29
N ILE A 10 7.50 3.09 -23.70
CA ILE A 10 7.56 1.95 -22.77
C ILE A 10 8.82 2.01 -21.89
N ARG A 11 9.99 2.33 -22.47
CA ARG A 11 11.24 2.47 -21.69
C ARG A 11 11.15 3.59 -20.66
N LYS A 12 10.58 4.75 -21.03
CA LYS A 12 10.36 5.87 -20.09
C LYS A 12 9.44 5.43 -18.95
N TRP A 13 8.32 4.78 -19.28
CA TRP A 13 7.37 4.27 -18.29
C TRP A 13 8.00 3.26 -17.33
N LEU A 14 8.75 2.28 -17.86
CA LEU A 14 9.44 1.27 -17.05
C LEU A 14 10.48 1.91 -16.11
N ALA A 15 11.26 2.87 -16.60
CA ALA A 15 12.26 3.56 -15.77
C ALA A 15 11.60 4.37 -14.64
N ALA A 16 10.49 5.05 -14.93
CA ALA A 16 9.78 5.82 -13.92
C ALA A 16 9.07 4.93 -12.89
N ASN A 17 8.49 3.81 -13.35
CA ASN A 17 7.93 2.81 -12.45
C ASN A 17 9.01 2.21 -11.53
N ASP A 18 10.20 1.89 -12.06
CA ASP A 18 11.30 1.39 -11.22
C ASP A 18 11.78 2.42 -10.19
N ALA A 19 11.81 3.71 -10.56
CA ALA A 19 12.13 4.80 -9.63
C ALA A 19 11.10 4.88 -8.48
N VAL A 20 9.80 4.81 -8.79
CA VAL A 20 8.73 4.79 -7.78
C VAL A 20 8.83 3.57 -6.88
N GLN A 21 9.02 2.38 -7.44
CA GLN A 21 9.18 1.15 -6.67
C GLN A 21 10.42 1.21 -5.76
N THR A 22 11.51 1.80 -6.24
CA THR A 22 12.73 1.99 -5.44
C THR A 22 12.53 2.98 -4.30
N SER A 23 11.82 4.08 -4.55
CA SER A 23 11.44 5.07 -3.53
C SER A 23 10.57 4.42 -2.45
N PHE A 24 9.53 3.69 -2.86
CA PHE A 24 8.65 2.97 -1.95
C PHE A 24 9.40 1.95 -1.08
N ARG A 25 10.26 1.12 -1.68
CA ARG A 25 11.11 0.16 -0.95
C ARG A 25 12.03 0.86 0.05
N THR A 26 12.60 2.00 -0.33
CA THR A 26 13.45 2.81 0.55
C THR A 26 12.66 3.32 1.74
N LYS A 27 11.48 3.90 1.51
CA LYS A 27 10.57 4.37 2.57
C LYS A 27 10.19 3.25 3.54
N VAL A 28 9.78 2.08 3.02
CA VAL A 28 9.45 0.91 3.84
C VAL A 28 10.64 0.49 4.71
N ARG A 29 11.84 0.37 4.13
CA ARG A 29 13.05 0.00 4.86
C ARG A 29 13.39 1.01 5.94
N ASP A 30 13.28 2.30 5.65
CA ASP A 30 13.64 3.36 6.59
C ASP A 30 12.65 3.42 7.76
N LEU A 31 11.35 3.20 7.50
CA LEU A 31 10.33 3.04 8.54
C LEU A 31 10.60 1.81 9.42
N GLU A 32 10.90 0.66 8.82
CA GLU A 32 11.24 -0.55 9.57
C GLU A 32 12.52 -0.36 10.42
N ALA A 33 13.54 0.30 9.87
CA ALA A 33 14.78 0.61 10.59
C ALA A 33 14.54 1.57 11.77
N SER A 34 13.51 2.41 11.71
CA SER A 34 13.07 3.26 12.83
C SER A 34 12.27 2.52 13.91
N GLY A 35 12.01 1.22 13.73
CA GLY A 35 11.28 0.37 14.67
C GLY A 35 9.77 0.29 14.40
N LEU A 36 9.27 0.89 13.32
CA LEU A 36 7.88 0.76 12.91
C LEU A 36 7.64 -0.60 12.24
N LEU A 37 6.41 -1.11 12.34
CA LEU A 37 5.98 -2.34 11.66
C LEU A 37 5.04 -1.98 10.53
N ILE A 38 5.39 -2.39 9.30
CA ILE A 38 4.50 -2.21 8.16
C ILE A 38 3.49 -3.36 8.15
N VAL A 39 2.21 -3.00 8.12
CA VAL A 39 1.10 -3.93 8.14
C VAL A 39 0.21 -3.74 6.92
N ASP A 40 -0.37 -4.83 6.45
CA ASP A 40 -1.49 -4.83 5.51
C ASP A 40 -2.74 -5.25 6.28
N GLY A 41 -3.88 -4.63 6.02
CA GLY A 41 -5.06 -5.00 6.78
C GLY A 41 -6.30 -4.20 6.47
N GLY A 42 -7.44 -4.81 6.76
CA GLY A 42 -8.75 -4.26 6.47
C GLY A 42 -9.81 -5.34 6.42
N GLN A 43 -10.95 -4.97 5.83
CA GLN A 43 -12.10 -5.83 5.64
C GLN A 43 -11.81 -6.96 4.63
N ILE A 44 -12.06 -8.21 5.02
CA ILE A 44 -11.88 -9.40 4.18
C ILE A 44 -13.21 -10.14 3.88
N GLY A 45 -14.33 -9.60 4.36
CA GLY A 45 -15.67 -10.18 4.18
C GLY A 45 -16.73 -9.13 3.85
N SER A 46 -17.99 -9.54 3.68
CA SER A 46 -19.13 -8.61 3.53
C SER A 46 -19.66 -8.16 4.89
N TYR A 47 -20.37 -7.03 4.92
CA TYR A 47 -21.10 -6.60 6.11
C TYR A 47 -22.28 -7.53 6.39
N ASP A 48 -22.48 -7.86 7.67
CA ASP A 48 -23.66 -8.54 8.16
C ASP A 48 -24.82 -7.55 8.44
N LYS A 49 -25.94 -8.07 8.95
CA LYS A 49 -27.14 -7.27 9.29
C LYS A 49 -26.90 -6.24 10.39
N ASP A 50 -25.82 -6.40 11.18
CA ASP A 50 -25.45 -5.55 12.30
C ASP A 50 -24.29 -4.60 11.92
N ASN A 51 -24.01 -4.47 10.60
CA ASN A 51 -22.96 -3.64 10.01
C ASN A 51 -21.54 -4.02 10.49
N ARG A 52 -21.31 -5.32 10.70
CA ARG A 52 -20.01 -5.89 11.06
C ARG A 52 -19.45 -6.69 9.91
N ALA A 53 -18.13 -6.71 9.75
CA ALA A 53 -17.46 -7.52 8.74
C ALA A 53 -16.25 -8.22 9.34
N ASP A 54 -15.85 -9.33 8.70
CA ASP A 54 -14.57 -9.96 8.98
C ASP A 54 -13.43 -9.04 8.54
N TRP A 55 -12.40 -8.93 9.37
CA TRP A 55 -11.21 -8.13 9.10
C TRP A 55 -9.95 -8.83 9.62
N GLU A 56 -8.82 -8.47 9.02
CA GLU A 56 -7.51 -8.97 9.41
C GLU A 56 -6.45 -7.88 9.29
N ILE A 57 -5.44 -7.95 10.16
CA ILE A 57 -4.22 -7.15 10.13
C ILE A 57 -3.06 -8.12 10.08
N ARG A 58 -2.19 -7.97 9.09
CA ARG A 58 -1.10 -8.87 8.73
C ARG A 58 0.20 -8.11 8.65
N ASP A 59 1.29 -8.73 9.07
CA ASP A 59 2.63 -8.26 8.73
C ASP A 59 2.80 -8.36 7.21
N TRP A 60 3.08 -7.24 6.55
CA TRP A 60 3.14 -7.18 5.09
C TRP A 60 4.24 -8.07 4.50
N ARG A 61 5.35 -8.25 5.22
CA ARG A 61 6.53 -8.98 4.73
C ARG A 61 6.35 -10.48 4.89
N THR A 62 5.79 -10.91 6.01
CA THR A 62 5.68 -12.32 6.37
C THR A 62 4.30 -12.92 6.09
N GLY A 63 3.28 -12.07 5.88
CA GLY A 63 1.88 -12.49 5.76
C GLY A 63 1.25 -12.98 7.07
N LYS A 64 2.00 -12.94 8.18
CA LYS A 64 1.54 -13.39 9.49
C LYS A 64 0.38 -12.51 9.97
N VAL A 65 -0.74 -13.15 10.34
CA VAL A 65 -1.86 -12.47 10.99
C VAL A 65 -1.44 -12.01 12.38
N LEU A 66 -1.55 -10.71 12.63
CA LEU A 66 -1.25 -10.05 13.90
C LEU A 66 -2.53 -9.84 14.72
N ALA A 67 -3.63 -9.53 14.05
CA ALA A 67 -4.95 -9.41 14.65
C ALA A 67 -6.02 -9.78 13.61
N SER A 68 -7.14 -10.32 14.06
CA SER A 68 -8.32 -10.56 13.24
C SER A 68 -9.57 -10.49 14.09
N GLY A 69 -10.72 -10.28 13.44
CA GLY A 69 -11.98 -10.21 14.16
C GLY A 69 -13.18 -10.04 13.23
N HIS A 70 -14.34 -9.94 13.88
CA HIS A 70 -15.62 -9.68 13.23
C HIS A 70 -16.31 -8.55 13.99
N SER A 71 -16.27 -7.34 13.44
CA SER A 71 -16.78 -6.15 14.13
C SER A 71 -17.11 -5.02 13.16
N THR A 72 -17.64 -3.93 13.71
CA THR A 72 -17.67 -2.64 13.01
C THR A 72 -16.24 -2.10 12.87
N PHE A 73 -16.09 -1.04 12.07
CA PHE A 73 -14.83 -0.31 11.93
C PHE A 73 -14.31 0.23 13.27
N ASP A 74 -15.20 0.77 14.11
CA ASP A 74 -14.81 1.27 15.44
C ASP A 74 -14.28 0.15 16.35
N GLY A 75 -14.94 -1.02 16.33
CA GLY A 75 -14.46 -2.19 17.08
C GLY A 75 -13.08 -2.68 16.61
N MET A 76 -12.79 -2.58 15.30
CA MET A 76 -11.47 -2.88 14.78
C MET A 76 -10.43 -1.87 15.29
N ASN A 77 -10.76 -0.58 15.32
CA ASN A 77 -9.87 0.47 15.84
C ASN A 77 -9.56 0.30 17.34
N GLU A 78 -10.55 -0.13 18.13
CA GLU A 78 -10.35 -0.46 19.54
C GLU A 78 -9.36 -1.62 19.72
N VAL A 79 -9.48 -2.68 18.91
CA VAL A 79 -8.53 -3.79 18.93
C VAL A 79 -7.15 -3.34 18.49
N LEU A 80 -7.05 -2.53 17.43
CA LEU A 80 -5.80 -1.95 16.95
C LEU A 80 -5.06 -1.17 18.06
N ALA A 81 -5.78 -0.35 18.82
CA ALA A 81 -5.21 0.39 19.95
C ALA A 81 -4.69 -0.52 21.07
N GLN A 82 -5.24 -1.72 21.22
CA GLN A 82 -4.78 -2.71 22.21
C GLN A 82 -3.58 -3.51 21.74
N VAL A 83 -3.52 -3.89 20.45
CA VAL A 83 -2.43 -4.71 19.90
C VAL A 83 -1.21 -3.88 19.51
N ASP A 84 -1.38 -2.57 19.27
CA ASP A 84 -0.33 -1.63 18.97
C ASP A 84 -0.43 -0.36 19.85
N PRO A 85 -0.27 -0.49 21.19
CA PRO A 85 -0.42 0.63 22.12
C PRO A 85 0.64 1.73 21.90
N ASP A 86 1.79 1.36 21.34
CA ASP A 86 2.89 2.27 21.04
C ASP A 86 2.75 2.95 19.66
N GLN A 87 1.65 2.69 18.94
CA GLN A 87 1.38 3.25 17.60
C GLN A 87 2.52 3.01 16.59
N ARG A 88 3.08 1.80 16.60
CA ARG A 88 4.17 1.38 15.71
C ARG A 88 3.69 0.87 14.36
N PHE A 89 2.43 0.52 14.20
CA PHE A 89 1.89 0.01 12.95
C PHE A 89 1.75 1.13 11.92
N ARG A 90 2.17 0.86 10.70
CA ARG A 90 1.97 1.73 9.53
C ARG A 90 1.33 0.90 8.44
N PHE A 91 0.16 1.31 7.97
CA PHE A 91 -0.58 0.57 6.98
C PHE A 91 0.00 0.78 5.58
N LEU A 92 0.12 -0.31 4.83
CA LEU A 92 0.71 -0.36 3.50
C LEU A 92 -0.05 0.50 2.49
N ASP A 93 -1.38 0.51 2.57
CA ASP A 93 -2.27 1.28 1.69
C ASP A 93 -1.96 2.78 1.77
N ARG A 94 -1.86 3.34 2.98
CA ARG A 94 -1.51 4.75 3.20
C ARG A 94 -0.13 5.09 2.68
N LEU A 95 0.84 4.17 2.86
CA LEU A 95 2.18 4.38 2.34
C LEU A 95 2.19 4.41 0.81
N SER A 96 1.34 3.62 0.16
CA SER A 96 1.20 3.58 -1.29
C SER A 96 0.51 4.84 -1.84
N GLU A 97 -0.51 5.35 -1.17
CA GLU A 97 -1.21 6.60 -1.55
C GLU A 97 -0.29 7.83 -1.43
N GLU A 98 0.60 7.84 -0.45
CA GLU A 98 1.60 8.89 -0.27
C GLU A 98 2.77 8.81 -1.26
N THR A 99 2.82 7.76 -2.10
CA THR A 99 3.87 7.63 -3.10
C THR A 99 3.45 8.33 -4.38
N GLU A 100 4.13 9.44 -4.70
CA GLU A 100 3.87 10.18 -5.94
C GLU A 100 4.08 9.29 -7.18
N LEU A 101 3.06 9.24 -8.04
CA LEU A 101 3.18 8.61 -9.35
C LEU A 101 4.09 9.47 -10.24
N PRO A 102 4.86 8.85 -11.14
CA PRO A 102 5.77 9.61 -11.97
C PRO A 102 4.96 10.37 -13.03
N ASP A 103 5.16 11.68 -13.11
CA ASP A 103 4.73 12.47 -14.26
C ASP A 103 5.64 12.15 -15.46
N LEU A 104 5.13 11.33 -16.37
CA LEU A 104 5.85 10.91 -17.57
C LEU A 104 5.81 11.97 -18.68
N GLY A 105 4.95 12.98 -18.55
CA GLY A 105 4.65 13.95 -19.59
C GLY A 105 4.12 13.31 -20.89
N ALA A 106 3.79 14.16 -21.87
CA ALA A 106 3.50 13.71 -23.21
C ALA A 106 4.75 13.12 -23.89
N THR A 107 4.58 12.11 -24.73
CA THR A 107 5.63 11.66 -25.64
C THR A 107 5.30 12.17 -27.04
N ASP A 108 6.12 13.07 -27.57
CA ASP A 108 5.94 13.66 -28.90
C ASP A 108 5.61 12.60 -29.95
N GLY A 109 4.47 12.73 -30.62
CA GLY A 109 4.01 11.82 -31.66
C GLY A 109 3.19 10.61 -31.18
N LEU A 110 2.91 10.50 -29.88
CA LEU A 110 1.87 9.62 -29.33
C LEU A 110 0.64 10.46 -28.91
N PRO A 111 -0.59 9.94 -29.09
CA PRO A 111 -1.78 10.54 -28.48
C PRO A 111 -1.67 10.52 -26.95
N GLU A 112 -2.31 11.49 -26.29
CA GLU A 112 -2.54 11.48 -24.84
C GLU A 112 -3.48 10.36 -24.40
#